data_AF-A0A965PGV8-F1
#
_entry.id   AF-A0A965PGV8-F1
#
_cell.length_a   1.000
_cell.length_b   1.000
_cell.length_c   1.000
_cell.angle_alpha   90.00
_cell.angle_beta   90.00
_cell.angle_gamma   90.00
#
_symmetry.space_group_name_H-M   'P 1'
#
loop_
_entity.id
_entity.type
_entity.pdbx_description
1 polymer ?
#
loop_
_entity_poly.entity_id
_entity_poly.type
_entity_poly.pdbx_seq_one_letter_code
_entity_poly.pdbx_strand_id
1 'polypeptide(L)'
;KDALALALLNGWFLEELHEWYGKGDDIFSSVEKVFMLCDDFGAPGFKYDSDGLGVGVRGDARVINATRLGAGRHMLDVRPFRGSAEVYDPEGFVDPREKTNPDRNPLLARRNKDFFTNCKAQSWWGLRRRFEATYRAVTESAPYNPDDLISLSSKLPLLGKLTGELSQPTYDLRNGKILIEKTPDGSKSPNLADAVMIAYSRTSREPMRIRAGVAGDIR
;
A
#
# COMPACT_ATOMS: atom_id res chain seq x y z
N LYS A 1 22.74 -6.66 6.04
CA LYS A 1 21.98 -6.12 4.89
C LYS A 1 20.53 -6.49 5.08
N ASP A 2 19.64 -5.53 4.92
CA ASP A 2 18.22 -5.77 5.01
C ASP A 2 17.72 -6.40 3.71
N ALA A 3 16.70 -7.24 3.80
CA ALA A 3 16.09 -7.85 2.64
C ALA A 3 15.16 -6.86 1.93
N LEU A 4 15.02 -7.00 0.62
CA LEU A 4 13.99 -6.34 -0.17
C LEU A 4 12.72 -7.21 -0.16
N ALA A 5 11.57 -6.56 -0.33
CA ALA A 5 10.29 -7.23 -0.33
C ALA A 5 9.37 -6.71 -1.44
N LEU A 6 8.50 -7.58 -1.94
CA LEU A 6 7.43 -7.26 -2.88
C LEU A 6 6.15 -7.93 -2.41
N ALA A 7 5.06 -7.16 -2.38
CA ALA A 7 3.70 -7.64 -2.15
C ALA A 7 2.85 -7.36 -3.40
N LEU A 8 2.19 -8.39 -3.94
CA LEU A 8 1.26 -8.25 -5.07
C LEU A 8 -0.15 -8.57 -4.63
N LEU A 9 -1.10 -7.74 -5.06
CA LEU A 9 -2.50 -7.80 -4.66
C LEU A 9 -3.38 -8.21 -5.83
N ASN A 10 -4.39 -9.03 -5.54
CA ASN A 10 -5.54 -9.27 -6.40
C ASN A 10 -6.78 -8.64 -5.75
N GLY A 11 -7.06 -7.38 -6.10
CA GLY A 11 -8.06 -6.59 -5.40
C GLY A 11 -7.70 -6.38 -3.93
N TRP A 12 -8.53 -6.90 -3.01
CA TRP A 12 -8.35 -6.83 -1.55
C TRP A 12 -7.60 -8.04 -0.97
N PHE A 13 -7.12 -8.95 -1.82
CA PHE A 13 -6.40 -10.16 -1.42
C PHE A 13 -4.90 -10.00 -1.66
N LEU A 14 -4.08 -10.28 -0.64
CA LEU A 14 -2.64 -10.42 -0.79
C LEU A 14 -2.35 -11.79 -1.39
N GLU A 15 -2.02 -11.80 -2.67
CA GLU A 15 -1.82 -13.02 -3.47
C GLU A 15 -0.38 -13.51 -3.37
N GLU A 16 0.59 -12.62 -3.57
CA GLU A 16 2.01 -12.97 -3.55
C GLU A 16 2.82 -12.09 -2.61
N LEU A 17 3.83 -12.71 -2.01
CA LEU A 17 4.78 -12.06 -1.11
C LEU A 17 6.17 -12.65 -1.30
N HIS A 18 7.10 -11.81 -1.74
CA HIS A 18 8.49 -12.22 -2.02
C HIS A 18 9.46 -11.44 -1.14
N GLU A 19 10.52 -12.13 -0.71
CA GLU A 19 11.67 -11.56 -0.03
C GLU A 19 12.96 -11.98 -0.74
N TRP A 20 13.92 -11.07 -0.89
CA TRP A 20 15.25 -11.40 -1.39
C TRP A 20 16.30 -10.38 -0.94
N TYR A 21 17.57 -10.74 -1.03
CA TYR A 21 18.66 -9.79 -0.78
C TYR A 21 19.16 -9.20 -2.09
N GLY A 22 19.40 -7.88 -2.10
CA GLY A 22 20.03 -7.19 -3.23
C GLY A 22 21.50 -7.62 -3.43
N LYS A 23 22.00 -7.45 -4.66
CA LYS A 23 23.38 -7.80 -5.02
C LYS A 23 24.29 -6.57 -4.86
N GLY A 24 25.09 -6.53 -3.80
CA GLY A 24 25.98 -5.37 -3.58
C GLY A 24 25.17 -4.09 -3.41
N ASP A 25 25.57 -3.03 -4.11
CA ASP A 25 24.87 -1.73 -4.17
C ASP A 25 24.10 -1.55 -5.49
N ASP A 26 23.96 -2.62 -6.27
CA ASP A 26 23.21 -2.64 -7.52
C ASP A 26 21.71 -2.78 -7.24
N ILE A 27 21.02 -1.64 -7.32
CA ILE A 27 19.55 -1.57 -7.23
C ILE A 27 18.86 -2.01 -8.53
N PHE A 28 19.53 -1.89 -9.69
CA PHE A 28 18.92 -2.12 -11.00
C PHE A 28 18.47 -3.57 -11.14
N SER A 29 19.31 -4.53 -10.77
CA SER A 29 18.95 -5.96 -10.78
C SER A 29 17.75 -6.29 -9.88
N SER A 30 17.55 -5.54 -8.80
CA SER A 30 16.36 -5.70 -7.94
C SER A 30 15.11 -5.12 -8.60
N VAL A 31 15.22 -4.01 -9.33
CA VAL A 31 14.11 -3.47 -10.13
C VAL A 31 13.74 -4.43 -11.26
N GLU A 32 14.71 -4.98 -11.99
CA GLU A 32 14.46 -6.01 -13.01
C GLU A 32 13.72 -7.23 -12.43
N LYS A 33 14.12 -7.68 -11.24
CA LYS A 33 13.42 -8.76 -10.55
C LYS A 33 11.97 -8.44 -10.24
N VAL A 34 11.66 -7.23 -9.77
CA VAL A 34 10.27 -6.80 -9.55
C VAL A 34 9.47 -6.78 -10.85
N PHE A 35 10.07 -6.33 -11.96
CA PHE A 35 9.44 -6.38 -13.28
C PHE A 35 9.12 -7.80 -13.73
N MET A 36 10.06 -8.75 -13.56
CA MET A 36 9.82 -10.17 -13.86
C MET A 36 8.68 -10.73 -13.02
N LEU A 37 8.68 -10.49 -11.70
CA LEU A 37 7.60 -10.95 -10.82
C LEU A 37 6.25 -10.33 -11.22
N CYS A 38 6.21 -9.04 -11.60
CA CYS A 38 4.98 -8.45 -12.09
C CYS A 38 4.50 -9.12 -13.39
N ASP A 39 5.40 -9.51 -14.29
CA ASP A 39 5.03 -10.24 -15.50
C ASP A 39 4.49 -11.65 -15.18
N ASP A 40 5.18 -12.39 -14.30
CA ASP A 40 4.84 -13.75 -13.92
C ASP A 40 3.43 -13.84 -13.29
N PHE A 41 3.05 -12.80 -12.53
CA PHE A 41 1.75 -12.73 -11.84
C PHE A 41 0.74 -11.78 -12.51
N GLY A 42 1.06 -11.25 -13.69
CA GLY A 42 0.16 -10.36 -14.44
C GLY A 42 -0.17 -9.04 -13.74
N ALA A 43 0.70 -8.56 -12.84
CA ALA A 43 0.54 -7.28 -12.16
C ALA A 43 0.82 -6.12 -13.14
N PRO A 44 -0.08 -5.12 -13.25
CA PRO A 44 0.08 -4.01 -14.20
C PRO A 44 1.15 -3.00 -13.78
N GLY A 45 1.72 -3.14 -12.59
CA GLY A 45 2.59 -2.15 -11.99
C GLY A 45 2.81 -2.40 -10.50
N PHE A 46 3.62 -1.53 -9.88
CA PHE A 46 3.94 -1.62 -8.46
C PHE A 46 4.23 -0.25 -7.86
N LYS A 47 4.10 -0.18 -6.54
CA LYS A 47 4.55 0.96 -5.73
C LYS A 47 5.87 0.61 -5.04
N TYR A 48 6.72 1.60 -4.83
CA TYR A 48 8.02 1.39 -4.18
C TYR A 48 8.34 2.50 -3.19
N ASP A 49 9.04 2.18 -2.08
CA ASP A 49 9.51 3.20 -1.14
C ASP A 49 10.61 4.07 -1.78
N SER A 50 10.37 5.38 -1.83
CA SER A 50 11.25 6.37 -2.45
C SER A 50 11.85 7.38 -1.46
N ASP A 51 11.69 7.18 -0.15
CA ASP A 51 12.32 8.05 0.87
C ASP A 51 13.81 7.74 1.08
N GLY A 52 14.25 6.51 0.79
CA GLY A 52 15.62 6.04 1.02
C GLY A 52 16.34 5.55 -0.23
N LEU A 53 16.93 4.35 -0.17
CA LEU A 53 17.69 3.74 -1.27
C LEU A 53 16.89 3.61 -2.58
N GLY A 54 15.55 3.60 -2.51
CA GLY A 54 14.69 3.50 -3.67
C GLY A 54 14.64 4.74 -4.58
N VAL A 55 15.34 5.84 -4.27
CA VAL A 55 15.37 7.05 -5.12
C VAL A 55 15.72 6.76 -6.59
N GLY A 56 16.57 5.76 -6.85
CA GLY A 56 16.99 5.36 -8.19
C GLY A 56 15.95 4.55 -9.00
N VAL A 57 14.97 3.94 -8.34
CA VAL A 57 14.02 2.98 -8.97
C VAL A 57 13.25 3.61 -10.13
N ARG A 58 12.91 4.90 -10.06
CA ARG A 58 12.25 5.60 -11.18
C ARG A 58 13.11 5.62 -12.44
N GLY A 59 14.41 5.86 -12.29
CA GLY A 59 15.35 5.89 -13.39
C GLY A 59 15.47 4.53 -14.05
N ASP A 60 15.68 3.49 -13.23
CA ASP A 60 15.81 2.10 -13.68
C ASP A 60 14.52 1.62 -14.38
N ALA A 61 13.37 1.86 -13.75
CA ALA A 61 12.07 1.53 -14.32
C ALA A 61 11.81 2.22 -15.66
N ARG A 62 12.27 3.46 -15.85
CA ARG A 62 12.15 4.17 -17.13
C ARG A 62 12.98 3.48 -18.22
N VAL A 63 14.19 3.04 -17.90
CA VAL A 63 15.06 2.31 -18.84
C VAL A 63 14.44 0.96 -19.19
N ILE A 64 14.01 0.18 -18.19
CA ILE A 64 13.40 -1.14 -18.39
C ILE A 64 12.10 -1.01 -19.21
N ASN A 65 11.22 -0.05 -18.89
CA ASN A 65 10.00 0.20 -19.67
C ASN A 65 10.28 0.61 -21.12
N ALA A 66 11.33 1.39 -21.39
CA ALA A 66 11.72 1.73 -22.76
C ALA A 66 12.12 0.48 -23.55
N THR A 67 12.90 -0.43 -22.94
CA THR A 67 13.23 -1.73 -23.54
C THR A 67 11.99 -2.58 -23.79
N ARG A 68 11.05 -2.62 -22.85
CA ARG A 68 9.77 -3.35 -22.98
C ARG A 68 8.95 -2.85 -24.17
N LEU A 69 8.79 -1.52 -24.29
CA LEU A 69 8.12 -0.87 -25.41
C LEU A 69 8.76 -1.25 -26.75
N GLY A 70 10.10 -1.19 -26.83
CA GLY A 70 10.84 -1.60 -28.03
C GLY A 70 10.62 -3.07 -28.42
N ALA A 71 10.33 -3.92 -27.45
CA ALA A 71 10.00 -5.33 -27.65
C ALA A 71 8.48 -5.60 -27.83
N GLY A 72 7.65 -4.56 -27.99
CA GLY A 72 6.20 -4.69 -28.14
C GLY A 72 5.45 -5.13 -26.87
N ARG A 73 6.09 -5.02 -25.70
CA ARG A 73 5.49 -5.37 -24.39
C ARG A 73 4.89 -4.13 -23.73
N HIS A 74 3.87 -4.35 -22.90
CA HIS A 74 3.28 -3.27 -22.11
C HIS A 74 4.24 -2.72 -21.06
N MET A 75 4.15 -1.40 -20.85
CA MET A 75 4.81 -0.76 -19.72
C MET A 75 4.16 -1.17 -18.40
N LEU A 76 4.98 -1.32 -17.37
CA LEU A 76 4.49 -1.40 -16.00
C LEU A 76 4.33 0.00 -15.41
N ASP A 77 3.24 0.21 -14.68
CA ASP A 77 2.99 1.43 -13.92
C ASP A 77 3.80 1.44 -12.63
N VAL A 78 4.88 2.21 -12.60
CA VAL A 78 5.80 2.27 -11.47
C VAL A 78 5.59 3.58 -10.70
N ARG A 79 5.03 3.48 -9.49
CA ARG A 79 4.63 4.64 -8.69
C ARG A 79 5.49 4.79 -7.44
N PRO A 80 6.01 5.99 -7.14
CA PRO A 80 6.70 6.22 -5.87
C PRO A 80 5.70 6.21 -4.71
N PHE A 81 6.10 5.62 -3.59
CA PHE A 81 5.56 5.89 -2.27
C PHE A 81 6.59 6.75 -1.52
N ARG A 82 6.17 7.90 -0.99
CA ARG A 82 7.00 8.75 -0.12
C ARG A 82 6.31 8.79 1.24
N GLY A 83 6.81 8.01 2.19
CA GLY A 83 6.25 7.96 3.54
C GLY A 83 6.39 9.29 4.28
N SER A 84 7.43 10.04 3.98
CA SER A 84 7.74 11.37 4.51
C SER A 84 6.87 12.50 3.92
N ALA A 85 6.15 12.24 2.83
CA ALA A 85 5.31 13.23 2.17
C ALA A 85 4.06 13.60 3.01
N GLU A 86 3.37 14.66 2.57
CA GLU A 86 2.05 15.00 3.09
C GLU A 86 1.06 13.85 2.93
N VAL A 87 0.07 13.81 3.82
CA VAL A 87 -1.04 12.87 3.75
C VAL A 87 -1.77 12.96 2.40
N TYR A 88 -2.26 11.84 1.92
CA TYR A 88 -3.21 11.80 0.82
C TYR A 88 -4.54 12.45 1.24
N ASP A 89 -5.10 13.26 0.35
CA ASP A 89 -6.37 13.97 0.56
C ASP A 89 -6.43 14.69 1.93
N PRO A 90 -5.58 15.71 2.14
CA PRO A 90 -5.42 16.36 3.45
C PRO A 90 -6.71 16.97 4.01
N GLU A 91 -7.59 17.46 3.13
CA GLU A 91 -8.91 17.99 3.51
C GLU A 91 -9.98 16.90 3.67
N GLY A 92 -9.72 15.70 3.15
CA GLY A 92 -10.55 14.52 3.35
C GLY A 92 -10.62 14.10 4.82
N PHE A 93 -11.69 13.40 5.17
CA PHE A 93 -11.90 12.89 6.52
C PHE A 93 -11.19 11.55 6.72
N VAL A 94 -10.69 11.34 7.94
CA VAL A 94 -10.07 10.07 8.34
C VAL A 94 -11.05 8.94 8.14
N ASP A 95 -12.27 9.08 8.65
CA ASP A 95 -13.38 8.18 8.35
C ASP A 95 -14.56 8.97 7.77
N PRO A 96 -14.78 8.93 6.45
CA PRO A 96 -15.90 9.62 5.81
C PRO A 96 -17.27 9.22 6.36
N ARG A 97 -17.40 8.01 6.93
CA ARG A 97 -18.65 7.50 7.51
C ARG A 97 -19.05 8.25 8.77
N GLU A 98 -18.11 8.91 9.45
CA GLU A 98 -18.44 9.72 10.64
C GLU A 98 -19.33 10.92 10.32
N LYS A 99 -19.34 11.40 9.07
CA LYS A 99 -20.24 12.48 8.65
C LYS A 99 -21.66 12.03 8.35
N THR A 100 -21.83 10.80 7.90
CA THR A 100 -23.12 10.26 7.50
C THR A 100 -23.75 9.41 8.60
N ASN A 101 -23.04 9.19 9.72
CA ASN A 101 -23.56 8.48 10.88
C ASN A 101 -24.44 9.42 11.73
N PRO A 102 -25.75 9.17 11.84
CA PRO A 102 -26.66 10.02 12.62
C PRO A 102 -26.36 10.01 14.13
N ASP A 103 -25.67 8.97 14.62
CA ASP A 103 -25.34 8.80 16.03
C ASP A 103 -24.01 9.46 16.43
N ARG A 104 -23.28 10.05 15.48
CA ARG A 104 -22.01 10.73 15.74
C ARG A 104 -22.09 12.21 15.42
N ASN A 105 -21.43 13.02 16.24
CA ASN A 105 -21.30 14.44 15.98
C ASN A 105 -20.34 14.68 14.79
N PRO A 106 -20.80 15.20 13.64
CA PRO A 106 -19.95 15.41 12.47
C PRO A 106 -18.83 16.44 12.71
N LEU A 107 -18.95 17.28 13.74
CA LEU A 107 -17.91 18.23 14.16
C LEU A 107 -16.70 17.52 14.78
N LEU A 108 -16.84 16.27 15.22
CA LEU A 108 -15.74 15.45 15.73
C LEU A 108 -14.98 14.70 14.62
N ALA A 109 -15.50 14.68 13.39
CA ALA A 109 -14.84 14.04 12.27
C ALA A 109 -13.53 14.75 11.94
N ARG A 110 -12.40 14.06 12.13
CA ARG A 110 -11.07 14.64 11.91
C ARG A 110 -10.69 14.60 10.43
N ARG A 111 -10.03 15.65 9.93
CA ARG A 111 -9.40 15.64 8.60
C ARG A 111 -8.07 14.90 8.65
N ASN A 112 -7.66 14.32 7.52
CA ASN A 112 -6.41 13.57 7.41
C ASN A 112 -5.20 14.40 7.86
N LYS A 113 -5.12 15.66 7.42
CA LYS A 113 -4.01 16.57 7.78
C LYS A 113 -3.92 16.86 9.28
N ASP A 114 -5.05 16.79 9.99
CA ASP A 114 -5.15 17.04 11.43
C ASP A 114 -5.05 15.73 12.25
N PHE A 115 -5.00 14.59 11.57
CA PHE A 115 -4.94 13.28 12.20
C PHE A 115 -3.60 12.59 12.06
N PHE A 116 -2.92 12.71 10.93
CA PHE A 116 -1.66 12.02 10.67
C PHE A 116 -0.50 13.00 10.50
N THR A 117 0.69 12.61 10.94
CA THR A 117 1.90 13.42 10.73
C THR A 117 2.39 13.42 9.28
N ASN A 118 2.17 12.32 8.55
CA ASN A 118 2.67 12.11 7.18
C ASN A 118 1.93 10.95 6.48
N CYS A 119 2.25 10.74 5.20
CA CYS A 119 1.69 9.67 4.36
C CYS A 119 1.92 8.27 4.94
N LYS A 120 3.09 8.01 5.55
CA LYS A 120 3.38 6.74 6.24
C LYS A 120 2.38 6.49 7.37
N ALA A 121 2.15 7.47 8.24
CA ALA A 121 1.22 7.34 9.35
C ALA A 121 -0.21 7.07 8.87
N GLN A 122 -0.66 7.80 7.85
CA GLN A 122 -1.97 7.58 7.24
C GLN A 122 -2.09 6.18 6.63
N SER A 123 -1.06 5.71 5.92
CA SER A 123 -1.09 4.43 5.21
C SER A 123 -1.10 3.23 6.15
N TRP A 124 -0.30 3.27 7.21
CA TRP A 124 -0.33 2.27 8.29
C TRP A 124 -1.68 2.24 9.01
N TRP A 125 -2.25 3.41 9.30
CA TRP A 125 -3.59 3.48 9.89
C TRP A 125 -4.67 2.94 8.96
N GLY A 126 -4.55 3.22 7.66
CA GLY A 126 -5.40 2.63 6.63
C GLY A 126 -5.34 1.11 6.62
N LEU A 127 -4.12 0.54 6.67
CA LEU A 127 -3.92 -0.91 6.75
C LEU A 127 -4.56 -1.50 8.02
N ARG A 128 -4.35 -0.88 9.20
CA ARG A 128 -5.01 -1.25 10.46
C ARG A 128 -6.53 -1.31 10.29
N ARG A 129 -7.13 -0.28 9.68
CA ARG A 129 -8.58 -0.22 9.49
C ARG A 129 -9.11 -1.32 8.56
N ARG A 130 -8.32 -1.77 7.58
CA ARG A 130 -8.68 -2.91 6.73
C ARG A 130 -8.74 -4.21 7.53
N PHE A 131 -7.75 -4.45 8.40
CA PHE A 131 -7.76 -5.61 9.29
C PHE A 131 -8.95 -5.57 10.24
N GLU A 132 -9.22 -4.40 10.85
CA GLU A 132 -10.38 -4.21 11.72
C GLU A 132 -11.70 -4.46 10.97
N ALA A 133 -11.87 -3.90 9.77
CA ALA A 133 -13.06 -4.12 8.95
C ALA A 133 -13.25 -5.60 8.60
N THR A 134 -12.16 -6.30 8.26
CA THR A 134 -12.18 -7.74 7.95
C THR A 134 -12.54 -8.57 9.18
N TYR A 135 -11.94 -8.27 10.33
CA TYR A 135 -12.27 -8.95 11.59
C TYR A 135 -13.75 -8.81 11.93
N ARG A 136 -14.30 -7.61 11.83
CA ARG A 136 -15.72 -7.33 12.11
C ARG A 136 -16.65 -7.99 11.10
N ALA A 137 -16.30 -7.98 9.82
CA ALA A 137 -17.06 -8.67 8.78
C ALA A 137 -17.14 -10.18 9.06
N VAL A 138 -16.02 -10.81 9.41
CA VAL A 138 -15.93 -12.27 9.62
C VAL A 138 -16.50 -12.70 10.97
N THR A 139 -16.20 -11.97 12.05
CA THR A 139 -16.52 -12.38 13.43
C THR A 139 -17.86 -11.85 13.90
N GLU A 140 -18.19 -10.60 13.57
CA GLU A 140 -19.39 -9.91 14.04
C GLU A 140 -20.51 -9.91 13.00
N SER A 141 -20.26 -10.43 11.79
CA SER A 141 -21.18 -10.30 10.64
C SER A 141 -21.58 -8.85 10.34
N ALA A 142 -20.68 -7.90 10.64
CA ALA A 142 -20.95 -6.48 10.44
C ALA A 142 -21.01 -6.15 8.93
N PRO A 143 -21.89 -5.21 8.50
CA PRO A 143 -21.90 -4.73 7.12
C PRO A 143 -20.54 -4.18 6.71
N TYR A 144 -20.10 -4.51 5.50
CA TYR A 144 -18.79 -4.13 4.99
C TYR A 144 -18.84 -3.74 3.52
N ASN A 145 -17.85 -2.94 3.10
CA ASN A 145 -17.52 -2.73 1.69
C ASN A 145 -16.32 -3.62 1.35
N PRO A 146 -16.38 -4.49 0.32
CA PRO A 146 -15.26 -5.32 -0.09
C PRO A 146 -13.95 -4.54 -0.33
N ASP A 147 -14.05 -3.30 -0.84
CA ASP A 147 -12.89 -2.43 -1.11
C ASP A 147 -12.19 -1.94 0.16
N ASP A 148 -12.82 -2.10 1.34
CA ASP A 148 -12.27 -1.76 2.66
C ASP A 148 -11.67 -2.97 3.39
N LEU A 149 -11.72 -4.16 2.80
CA LEU A 149 -11.19 -5.38 3.42
C LEU A 149 -9.72 -5.62 3.07
N ILE A 150 -9.14 -6.61 3.75
CA ILE A 150 -7.86 -7.23 3.43
C ILE A 150 -7.96 -8.73 3.75
N SER A 151 -7.38 -9.58 2.91
CA SER A 151 -7.17 -10.98 3.25
C SER A 151 -5.77 -11.41 2.89
N LEU A 152 -5.18 -12.23 3.76
CA LEU A 152 -3.85 -12.80 3.56
C LEU A 152 -4.00 -14.27 3.19
N SER A 153 -3.45 -14.68 2.04
CA SER A 153 -3.49 -16.09 1.65
C SER A 153 -2.79 -16.96 2.70
N SER A 154 -3.47 -17.99 3.18
CA SER A 154 -2.87 -19.00 4.08
C SER A 154 -1.74 -19.79 3.42
N LYS A 155 -1.59 -19.68 2.09
CA LYS A 155 -0.55 -20.32 1.30
C LYS A 155 0.73 -19.48 1.13
N LEU A 156 0.76 -18.25 1.64
CA LEU A 156 1.98 -17.43 1.57
C LEU A 156 3.11 -18.12 2.35
N PRO A 157 4.24 -18.48 1.70
CA PRO A 157 5.34 -19.16 2.39
C PRO A 157 5.91 -18.34 3.56
N LEU A 158 5.82 -17.01 3.46
CA LEU A 158 6.32 -16.05 4.43
C LEU A 158 5.23 -15.54 5.40
N LEU A 159 4.05 -16.17 5.47
CA LEU A 159 2.91 -15.68 6.27
C LEU A 159 3.26 -15.48 7.75
N GLY A 160 3.95 -16.45 8.36
CA GLY A 160 4.34 -16.37 9.78
C GLY A 160 5.27 -15.18 10.05
N LYS A 161 6.24 -14.96 9.16
CA LYS A 161 7.15 -13.82 9.25
C LYS A 161 6.42 -12.50 9.01
N LEU A 162 5.57 -12.43 7.98
CA LEU A 162 4.73 -11.27 7.70
C LEU A 162 3.86 -10.92 8.92
N THR A 163 3.23 -11.89 9.56
CA THR A 163 2.36 -11.66 10.73
C THR A 163 3.15 -11.08 11.90
N GLY A 164 4.38 -11.55 12.13
CA GLY A 164 5.29 -10.97 13.11
C GLY A 164 5.64 -9.52 12.78
N GLU A 165 6.00 -9.23 11.53
CA GLU A 165 6.31 -7.87 11.07
C GLU A 165 5.09 -6.93 11.11
N LEU A 166 3.89 -7.40 10.77
CA LEU A 166 2.65 -6.62 10.86
C LEU A 166 2.25 -6.25 12.29
N SER A 167 2.73 -7.03 13.27
CA SER A 167 2.46 -6.81 14.70
C SER A 167 3.48 -5.90 15.37
N GLN A 168 4.53 -5.49 14.66
CA GLN A 168 5.63 -4.66 15.18
C GLN A 168 5.29 -3.16 15.30
N PRO A 169 4.61 -2.51 14.33
CA PRO A 169 4.43 -1.07 14.36
C PRO A 169 3.57 -0.60 15.53
N THR A 170 4.04 0.43 16.21
CA THR A 170 3.31 1.15 17.25
C THR A 170 3.01 2.58 16.80
N TYR A 171 2.24 3.31 17.60
CA TYR A 171 1.97 4.71 17.34
C TYR A 171 2.25 5.57 18.56
N ASP A 172 2.62 6.82 18.30
CA ASP A 172 2.75 7.89 19.29
C ASP A 172 2.00 9.14 18.79
N LEU A 173 1.87 10.15 19.65
CA LEU A 173 1.25 11.43 19.35
C LEU A 173 2.30 12.53 19.26
N ARG A 174 2.47 13.08 18.06
CA ARG A 174 3.31 14.26 17.84
C ARG A 174 2.43 15.46 17.50
N ASN A 175 2.38 16.44 18.40
CA ASN A 175 1.50 17.62 18.28
C ASN A 175 0.02 17.22 18.05
N GLY A 176 -0.46 16.19 18.75
CA GLY A 176 -1.83 15.68 18.63
C GLY A 176 -2.13 14.86 17.37
N LYS A 177 -1.14 14.65 16.50
CA LYS A 177 -1.25 13.83 15.28
C LYS A 177 -0.59 12.47 15.50
N ILE A 178 -1.17 11.43 14.90
CA ILE A 178 -0.63 10.07 14.88
C ILE A 178 0.69 10.05 14.11
N LEU A 179 1.73 9.60 14.81
CA LEU A 179 3.02 9.22 14.26
C LEU A 179 3.15 7.70 14.38
N ILE A 180 3.71 7.05 13.35
CA ILE A 180 3.94 5.61 13.36
C ILE A 180 5.43 5.30 13.54
N GLU A 181 5.72 4.54 14.59
CA GLU A 181 7.02 3.96 14.89
C GLU A 181 7.03 2.50 14.46
N LYS A 182 7.57 2.26 13.27
CA LYS A 182 7.61 0.91 12.67
C LYS A 182 8.77 0.07 13.19
N THR A 183 9.79 0.67 13.78
CA THR A 183 10.99 0.01 14.29
C THR A 183 11.28 0.49 15.71
N PRO A 184 10.49 0.05 16.72
CA PRO A 184 10.83 0.32 18.11
C PRO A 184 12.20 -0.25 18.47
N ASP A 185 12.82 0.28 19.52
CA ASP A 185 14.21 0.00 19.89
C ASP A 185 14.60 -1.48 19.80
N GLY A 186 15.64 -1.78 19.02
CA GLY A 186 16.18 -3.13 18.83
C GLY A 186 15.50 -4.00 17.77
N SER A 187 14.41 -3.53 17.15
CA SER A 187 13.74 -4.27 16.06
C SER A 187 14.36 -3.98 14.68
N LYS A 188 14.25 -4.95 13.77
CA LYS A 188 14.68 -4.80 12.36
C LYS A 188 13.59 -4.11 11.54
N SER A 189 13.97 -3.52 10.40
CA SER A 189 12.98 -2.95 9.47
C SER A 189 11.99 -4.03 9.00
N PRO A 190 10.67 -3.81 9.14
CA PRO A 190 9.64 -4.79 8.80
C PRO A 190 9.30 -4.70 7.30
N ASN A 191 10.23 -5.13 6.44
CA ASN A 191 10.17 -4.86 5.01
C ASN A 191 9.00 -5.57 4.29
N LEU A 192 8.59 -6.76 4.74
CA LEU A 192 7.39 -7.42 4.20
C LEU A 192 6.13 -6.65 4.58
N ALA A 193 6.04 -6.21 5.84
CA ALA A 193 4.87 -5.47 6.30
C ALA A 193 4.80 -4.06 5.67
N ASP A 194 5.93 -3.38 5.48
CA ASP A 194 6.01 -2.14 4.70
C ASP A 194 5.60 -2.37 3.24
N ALA A 195 6.04 -3.47 2.60
CA ALA A 195 5.63 -3.79 1.23
C ALA A 195 4.11 -3.97 1.13
N VAL A 196 3.49 -4.67 2.08
CA VAL A 196 2.03 -4.81 2.16
C VAL A 196 1.35 -3.45 2.40
N MET A 197 1.83 -2.66 3.36
CA MET A 197 1.30 -1.31 3.63
C MET A 197 1.36 -0.43 2.39
N ILE A 198 2.49 -0.42 1.68
CA ILE A 198 2.68 0.33 0.44
C ILE A 198 1.73 -0.19 -0.64
N ALA A 199 1.56 -1.51 -0.79
CA ALA A 199 0.65 -2.10 -1.76
C ALA A 199 -0.82 -1.69 -1.52
N TYR A 200 -1.26 -1.57 -0.26
CA TYR A 200 -2.60 -1.10 0.12
C TYR A 200 -2.74 0.43 0.21
N SER A 201 -1.64 1.18 0.20
CA SER A 201 -1.66 2.64 0.34
C SER A 201 -2.39 3.34 -0.82
N ARG A 202 -3.04 4.46 -0.51
CA ARG A 202 -3.62 5.36 -1.52
C ARG A 202 -2.58 6.45 -1.79
N THR A 203 -1.86 6.34 -2.90
CA THR A 203 -0.82 7.30 -3.30
C THR A 203 -1.20 7.98 -4.60
N SER A 204 -1.36 9.31 -4.57
CA SER A 204 -1.88 10.15 -5.66
C SER A 204 -3.28 9.77 -6.15
N ARG A 205 -4.06 10.75 -6.62
CA ARG A 205 -5.38 10.49 -7.23
C ARG A 205 -5.14 9.52 -8.39
N GLU A 206 -5.73 8.33 -8.32
CA GLU A 206 -5.92 7.55 -9.54
C GLU A 206 -6.69 8.45 -10.52
N PRO A 207 -6.27 8.56 -11.79
CA PRO A 207 -7.12 9.17 -12.78
C PRO A 207 -8.44 8.39 -12.75
N MET A 208 -9.53 9.12 -12.52
CA MET A 208 -10.88 8.58 -12.49
C MET A 208 -11.06 7.66 -13.70
N ARG A 209 -11.21 6.35 -13.48
CA ARG A 209 -11.63 5.45 -14.55
C ARG A 209 -13.08 5.81 -14.86
N ILE A 210 -13.28 6.64 -15.88
CA ILE A 210 -14.59 6.79 -16.49
C ILE A 210 -14.94 5.41 -17.05
N ARG A 211 -15.91 4.73 -16.44
CA ARG A 211 -16.53 3.56 -17.06
C ARG A 211 -17.10 4.05 -18.38
N ALA A 212 -16.59 3.55 -19.50
CA ALA A 212 -17.23 3.73 -20.79
C ALA A 212 -18.68 3.26 -20.63
N GLY A 213 -19.63 4.17 -20.84
CA GLY A 213 -21.04 3.92 -20.61
C GLY A 213 -21.49 2.69 -21.38
N VAL A 214 -22.26 1.83 -20.73
CA VAL A 214 -23.12 0.88 -21.42
C VAL A 214 -24.12 1.73 -22.19
N ALA A 215 -23.88 1.91 -23.48
CA ALA A 215 -24.90 2.39 -24.40
C ALA A 215 -26.01 1.35 -24.36
N GLY A 216 -27.07 1.63 -23.61
CA GLY A 216 -28.29 0.85 -23.64
C GLY A 216 -28.93 1.05 -25.01
N ASP A 217 -29.01 -0.03 -25.77
CA ASP A 217 -29.91 -0.15 -26.92
C ASP A 217 -31.33 0.16 -26.45
N ILE A 218 -31.88 1.27 -26.92
CA ILE A 218 -33.31 1.52 -26.90
C ILE A 218 -33.83 1.00 -28.24
N ARG A 219 -34.46 -0.17 -28.21
CA ARG A 219 -35.46 -0.57 -29.21
C ARG A 219 -36.82 -0.08 -28.78
#